data_AF-A0A2G2XZ71-F1
#
_entry.id   AF-A0A2G2XZ71-F1
#
_cell.length_a   1.000
_cell.length_b   1.000
_cell.length_c   1.000
_cell.angle_alpha   90.00
_cell.angle_beta   90.00
_cell.angle_gamma   90.00
#
_symmetry.space_group_name_H-M   'P 1'
#
loop_
_entity.id
_entity.type
_entity.pdbx_description
1 polymer ?
#
loop_
_entity_poly.entity_id
_entity_poly.type
_entity_poly.pdbx_seq_one_letter_code
_entity_poly.pdbx_strand_id
1 'polypeptide(L)'
;MATESQMHDDGTTVEATSIATMSRANTPQHMAPAEKPEKFACINFKRWQQKMFFYLTTLCLQKFTSEDAPEVPKGTSDKERFMIVEAWKHSDFLCRNYILSGLQDDLYNVYSGTKTSKELWGALERKYKTEDVGIEKFLVARFP
;
A
#
# COMPACT_ATOMS: atom_id res chain seq x y z
N MET A 1 -5.96 88.97 -1.46
CA MET A 1 -6.32 88.36 -2.76
C MET A 1 -6.17 86.86 -2.55
N ALA A 2 -7.28 86.13 -2.36
CA ALA A 2 -7.96 85.30 -3.39
C ALA A 2 -7.05 84.11 -3.80
N THR A 3 -7.40 82.83 -3.71
CA THR A 3 -8.71 82.13 -3.75
C THR A 3 -8.53 80.65 -3.36
N GLU A 4 -9.63 80.01 -2.96
CA GLU A 4 -9.84 78.55 -2.79
C GLU A 4 -9.31 77.67 -3.93
N SER A 5 -8.91 76.43 -3.59
CA SER A 5 -9.56 75.25 -4.19
C SER A 5 -9.31 73.99 -3.37
N GLN A 6 -10.39 73.24 -3.16
CA GLN A 6 -10.49 71.99 -2.42
C GLN A 6 -10.34 70.81 -3.40
N MET A 7 -9.55 69.80 -3.03
CA MET A 7 -9.64 68.47 -3.61
C MET A 7 -9.65 67.44 -2.48
N HIS A 8 -10.74 66.66 -2.45
CA HIS A 8 -10.88 65.43 -1.69
C HIS A 8 -9.98 64.36 -2.29
N ASP A 9 -9.31 63.57 -1.46
CA ASP A 9 -8.94 62.22 -1.87
C ASP A 9 -9.09 61.24 -0.70
N ASP A 10 -9.79 60.17 -1.02
CA ASP A 10 -10.30 59.13 -0.14
C ASP A 10 -9.21 58.08 0.08
N GLY A 11 -8.41 58.28 1.11
CA GLY A 11 -7.31 57.37 1.48
C GLY A 11 -7.80 56.16 2.25
N THR A 12 -8.22 55.12 1.53
CA THR A 12 -8.59 53.79 2.03
C THR A 12 -7.59 53.25 3.06
N THR A 13 -8.09 52.92 4.25
CA THR A 13 -7.36 52.22 5.31
C THR A 13 -6.97 50.82 4.85
N VAL A 14 -5.67 50.60 4.61
CA VAL A 14 -5.14 49.25 4.37
C VAL A 14 -4.84 48.60 5.72
N GLU A 15 -5.78 47.79 6.19
CA GLU A 15 -5.59 46.93 7.36
C GLU A 15 -4.57 45.82 7.02
N ALA A 16 -3.37 45.95 7.59
CA ALA A 16 -2.32 44.95 7.45
C ALA A 16 -2.68 43.69 8.25
N THR A 17 -3.32 42.73 7.59
CA THR A 17 -3.55 41.40 8.15
C THR A 17 -2.22 40.65 8.24
N SER A 18 -1.68 40.49 9.43
CA SER A 18 -0.47 39.69 9.70
C SER A 18 -0.81 38.20 9.65
N ILE A 19 -0.30 37.49 8.65
CA ILE A 19 -0.49 36.05 8.52
C ILE A 19 0.60 35.34 9.35
N ALA A 20 0.26 34.97 10.59
CA ALA A 20 1.12 34.15 11.42
C ALA A 20 1.26 32.75 10.81
N THR A 21 2.45 32.46 10.27
CA THR A 21 2.79 31.15 9.74
C THR A 21 2.98 30.17 10.90
N MET A 22 1.94 29.39 11.22
CA MET A 22 2.08 28.28 12.17
C MET A 22 2.72 27.09 11.45
N SER A 23 4.03 26.92 11.62
CA SER A 23 4.74 25.71 11.21
C SER A 23 4.31 24.55 12.11
N ARG A 24 3.33 23.76 11.67
CA ARG A 24 2.96 22.54 12.40
C ARG A 24 4.01 21.46 12.11
N ALA A 25 4.91 21.22 13.06
CA ALA A 25 5.78 20.05 13.06
C ALA A 25 4.91 18.81 13.28
N ASN A 26 4.70 18.02 12.23
CA ASN A 26 4.07 16.71 12.35
C ASN A 26 5.11 15.72 12.88
N THR A 27 4.98 15.33 14.15
CA THR A 27 5.69 14.17 14.69
C THR A 27 5.25 12.92 13.91
N PRO A 28 6.15 12.02 13.47
CA PRO A 28 5.74 10.75 12.89
C PRO A 28 4.87 10.03 13.91
N GLN A 29 3.59 9.86 13.61
CA GLN A 29 2.74 9.03 14.44
C GLN A 29 3.34 7.63 14.44
N HIS A 30 3.69 7.14 15.63
CA HIS A 30 4.09 5.76 15.84
C HIS A 30 2.90 4.89 15.43
N MET A 31 2.90 4.44 14.17
CA MET A 31 1.93 3.46 13.71
C MET A 31 2.06 2.26 14.62
N ALA A 32 0.94 1.80 15.17
CA ALA A 32 0.91 0.55 15.91
C ALA A 32 1.60 -0.54 15.06
N PRO A 33 2.38 -1.46 15.67
CA PRO A 33 2.99 -2.56 14.95
C PRO A 33 1.91 -3.23 14.10
N ALA A 34 2.19 -3.39 12.81
CA ALA A 34 1.25 -4.07 11.93
C ALA A 34 1.06 -5.50 12.44
N GLU A 35 -0.10 -5.76 13.04
CA GLU A 35 -0.41 -7.06 13.60
C GLU A 35 -0.44 -8.08 12.46
N LYS A 36 0.36 -9.14 12.59
CA LYS A 36 0.45 -10.18 11.58
C LYS A 36 -0.95 -10.81 11.41
N PRO A 37 -1.47 -10.96 10.18
CA PRO A 37 -2.77 -11.58 9.96
C PRO A 37 -2.78 -13.05 10.43
N GLU A 38 -3.94 -13.49 10.91
CA GLU A 38 -4.20 -14.90 11.19
C GLU A 38 -3.93 -15.78 9.95
N LYS A 39 -3.57 -17.04 10.20
CA LYS A 39 -3.32 -18.00 9.11
C LYS A 39 -4.60 -18.28 8.32
N PHE A 40 -4.49 -18.29 7.00
CA PHE A 40 -5.57 -18.63 6.08
C PHE A 40 -5.87 -20.13 6.09
N ALA A 41 -7.13 -20.46 6.32
CA ALA A 41 -7.65 -21.83 6.44
C ALA A 41 -8.66 -22.17 5.32
N CYS A 42 -8.46 -21.66 4.10
CA CYS A 42 -9.38 -21.78 2.96
C CYS A 42 -10.74 -21.07 3.08
N ILE A 43 -11.10 -20.51 4.23
CA ILE A 43 -12.38 -19.81 4.47
C ILE A 43 -12.21 -18.29 4.53
N ASN A 44 -13.24 -17.54 4.07
CA ASN A 44 -13.28 -16.07 4.08
C ASN A 44 -12.06 -15.42 3.39
N PHE A 45 -11.70 -15.91 2.20
CA PHE A 45 -10.49 -15.48 1.49
C PHE A 45 -10.44 -13.97 1.31
N LYS A 46 -11.55 -13.30 0.96
CA LYS A 46 -11.57 -11.83 0.80
C LYS A 46 -11.07 -11.10 2.04
N ARG A 47 -11.50 -11.54 3.23
CA ARG A 47 -11.11 -10.93 4.50
C ARG A 47 -9.64 -11.17 4.81
N TRP A 48 -9.17 -12.40 4.66
CA TRP A 48 -7.76 -12.72 4.86
C TRP A 48 -6.87 -11.97 3.87
N GLN A 49 -7.26 -11.94 2.60
CA GLN A 49 -6.55 -11.25 1.54
C GLN A 49 -6.40 -9.76 1.83
N GLN A 50 -7.47 -9.08 2.26
CA GLN A 50 -7.42 -7.66 2.65
C GLN A 50 -6.46 -7.42 3.81
N LYS A 51 -6.50 -8.25 4.86
CA LYS A 51 -5.58 -8.14 6.00
C LYS A 51 -4.12 -8.38 5.58
N MET A 52 -3.86 -9.39 4.74
CA MET A 52 -2.53 -9.68 4.22
C MET A 52 -2.02 -8.56 3.32
N PHE A 53 -2.87 -8.00 2.45
CA PHE A 53 -2.53 -6.87 1.59
C PHE A 53 -2.16 -5.63 2.41
N PHE A 54 -2.92 -5.32 3.46
CA PHE A 54 -2.60 -4.24 4.38
C PHE A 54 -1.26 -4.49 5.09
N TYR A 55 -1.04 -5.71 5.61
CA TYR A 55 0.21 -6.09 6.25
C TYR A 55 1.43 -5.90 5.31
N LEU A 56 1.34 -6.38 4.06
CA LEU A 56 2.41 -6.18 3.07
C LEU A 56 2.63 -4.69 2.73
N THR A 57 1.57 -3.88 2.73
CA THR A 57 1.68 -2.42 2.54
C THR A 57 2.49 -1.77 3.66
N THR A 58 2.24 -2.15 4.93
CA THR A 58 3.02 -1.62 6.06
C THR A 58 4.49 -2.00 6.03
N LEU A 59 4.82 -3.11 5.33
CA LEU A 59 6.18 -3.57 5.10
C LEU A 59 6.80 -3.03 3.80
N CYS A 60 6.09 -2.20 3.03
CA CYS A 60 6.51 -1.71 1.70
C CYS A 60 6.74 -2.82 0.66
N LEU A 61 6.09 -3.98 0.83
CA LEU A 61 6.22 -5.16 -0.02
C LEU A 61 5.01 -5.42 -0.93
N GLN A 62 3.95 -4.63 -0.80
CA GLN A 62 2.71 -4.84 -1.56
C GLN A 62 2.93 -4.88 -3.08
N LYS A 63 3.77 -4.00 -3.62
CA LYS A 63 4.02 -3.90 -5.07
C LYS A 63 4.49 -5.21 -5.73
N PHE A 64 5.20 -6.05 -4.99
CA PHE A 64 5.72 -7.34 -5.48
C PHE A 64 4.62 -8.40 -5.69
N THR A 65 3.39 -8.12 -5.26
CA THR A 65 2.22 -8.96 -5.55
C THR A 65 1.66 -8.73 -6.96
N SER A 66 2.03 -7.64 -7.63
CA SER A 66 1.47 -7.22 -8.93
C SER A 66 2.52 -6.86 -9.98
N GLU A 67 3.65 -6.27 -9.58
CA GLU A 67 4.70 -5.80 -10.48
C GLU A 67 5.64 -6.94 -10.92
N ASP A 68 6.17 -6.81 -12.13
CA ASP A 68 7.25 -7.66 -12.63
C ASP A 68 8.61 -7.09 -12.25
N ALA A 69 9.66 -7.92 -12.34
CA ALA A 69 11.03 -7.46 -12.10
C ALA A 69 11.38 -6.25 -13.00
N PRO A 70 12.11 -5.25 -12.46
CA PRO A 70 12.38 -4.02 -13.18
C PRO A 70 13.25 -4.28 -14.42
N GLU A 71 12.90 -3.65 -15.53
CA GLU A 71 13.77 -3.57 -16.69
C GLU A 71 14.91 -2.58 -16.38
N VAL A 72 16.15 -3.05 -16.48
CA VAL A 72 17.31 -2.21 -16.20
C VAL A 72 17.63 -1.33 -17.42
N PRO A 73 17.71 0.01 -17.27
CA PRO A 73 17.93 0.91 -18.39
C PRO A 73 19.19 0.62 -19.20
N LYS A 74 19.20 0.98 -20.48
CA LYS A 74 20.42 0.92 -21.30
C LYS A 74 21.42 1.96 -20.80
N GLY A 75 22.65 1.54 -20.48
CA GLY A 75 23.72 2.42 -19.99
C GLY A 75 23.92 2.41 -18.48
N THR A 76 23.15 1.62 -17.71
CA THR A 76 23.48 1.37 -16.30
C THR A 76 24.75 0.51 -16.20
N SER A 77 25.63 0.80 -15.24
CA SER A 77 26.82 -0.03 -15.03
C SER A 77 26.44 -1.46 -14.60
N ASP A 78 27.31 -2.43 -14.89
CA ASP A 78 27.07 -3.82 -14.48
C ASP A 78 26.88 -3.96 -12.96
N LYS A 79 27.60 -3.15 -12.18
CA LYS A 79 27.48 -3.11 -10.73
C LYS A 79 26.10 -2.61 -10.28
N GLU A 80 25.61 -1.52 -10.86
CA GLU A 80 24.27 -0.98 -10.54
C GLU A 80 23.18 -1.95 -10.97
N ARG A 81 23.32 -2.53 -12.16
CA ARG A 81 22.40 -3.56 -12.66
C ARG A 81 22.31 -4.73 -11.70
N PHE A 82 23.45 -5.23 -11.22
CA PHE A 82 23.49 -6.31 -10.23
C PHE A 82 22.79 -5.91 -8.93
N MET A 83 23.09 -4.72 -8.38
CA MET A 83 22.44 -4.24 -7.15
C MET A 83 20.92 -4.12 -7.28
N ILE A 84 20.41 -3.59 -8.39
CA ILE A 84 18.98 -3.46 -8.66
C ILE A 84 18.30 -4.83 -8.68
N VAL A 85 18.89 -5.78 -9.40
CA VAL A 85 18.34 -7.14 -9.55
C VAL A 85 18.33 -7.88 -8.21
N GLU A 86 19.42 -7.82 -7.44
CA GLU A 86 19.51 -8.52 -6.16
C GLU A 86 18.61 -7.90 -5.10
N ALA A 87 18.49 -6.56 -5.06
CA ALA A 87 17.55 -5.88 -4.17
C ALA A 87 16.09 -6.26 -4.49
N TRP A 88 15.75 -6.37 -5.77
CA TRP A 88 14.43 -6.85 -6.19
C TRP A 88 14.18 -8.29 -5.74
N LYS A 89 15.10 -9.22 -6.06
CA LYS A 89 14.98 -10.64 -5.67
C LYS A 89 14.84 -10.82 -4.17
N HIS A 90 15.62 -10.06 -3.39
CA HIS A 90 15.54 -10.12 -1.94
C HIS A 90 14.16 -9.68 -1.43
N SER A 91 13.64 -8.58 -1.97
CA SER A 91 12.33 -8.04 -1.58
C SER A 91 11.17 -8.94 -2.03
N ASP A 92 11.23 -9.50 -3.24
CA ASP A 92 10.27 -10.50 -3.74
C ASP A 92 10.30 -11.77 -2.87
N PHE A 93 11.51 -12.24 -2.51
CA PHE A 93 11.68 -13.36 -1.59
C PHE A 93 11.01 -13.08 -0.24
N LEU A 94 11.22 -11.91 0.36
CA LEU A 94 10.58 -11.52 1.62
C LEU A 94 9.05 -11.47 1.48
N CYS A 95 8.54 -10.81 0.44
CA CYS A 95 7.10 -10.71 0.17
C CYS A 95 6.46 -12.10 0.08
N ARG A 96 7.06 -12.99 -0.71
CA ARG A 96 6.62 -14.39 -0.86
C ARG A 96 6.59 -15.11 0.48
N ASN A 97 7.64 -14.97 1.30
CA ASN A 97 7.69 -15.60 2.61
C ASN A 97 6.63 -15.06 3.57
N TYR A 98 6.34 -13.76 3.56
CA TYR A 98 5.27 -13.20 4.39
C TYR A 98 3.90 -13.76 4.00
N ILE A 99 3.61 -13.84 2.70
CA ILE A 99 2.37 -14.44 2.20
C ILE A 99 2.29 -15.91 2.65
N LEU A 100 3.34 -16.70 2.40
CA LEU A 100 3.42 -18.10 2.82
C LEU A 100 3.23 -18.26 4.34
N SER A 101 3.83 -17.37 5.14
CA SER A 101 3.72 -17.41 6.61
C SER A 101 2.31 -17.12 7.14
N GLY A 102 1.44 -16.57 6.29
CA GLY A 102 0.03 -16.34 6.56
C GLY A 102 -0.86 -17.48 6.06
N LEU A 103 -0.31 -18.59 5.56
CA LEU A 103 -1.06 -19.78 5.18
C LEU A 103 -1.04 -20.82 6.31
N GLN A 104 -2.07 -21.67 6.37
CA GLN A 104 -1.98 -22.93 7.09
C GLN A 104 -0.99 -23.89 6.43
N ASP A 105 -0.49 -24.84 7.20
CA ASP A 105 0.67 -25.66 6.82
C ASP A 105 0.39 -26.53 5.58
N ASP A 106 -0.83 -27.04 5.42
CA ASP A 106 -1.25 -27.78 4.22
C ASP A 106 -1.17 -26.91 2.96
N LEU A 107 -1.59 -25.65 3.06
CA LEU A 107 -1.51 -24.70 1.95
C LEU A 107 -0.08 -24.24 1.72
N TYR A 108 0.68 -24.00 2.78
CA TYR A 108 2.09 -23.65 2.70
C TYR A 108 2.82 -24.68 1.84
N ASN A 109 2.64 -25.97 2.12
CA ASN A 109 3.32 -27.05 1.40
C ASN A 109 2.99 -27.02 -0.10
N VAL A 110 1.71 -26.84 -0.46
CA VAL A 110 1.27 -26.75 -1.86
C VAL A 110 1.88 -25.55 -2.59
N TYR A 111 1.97 -24.41 -1.91
CA TYR A 111 2.37 -23.15 -2.53
C TYR A 111 3.85 -22.78 -2.35
N SER A 112 4.59 -23.51 -1.50
CA SER A 112 5.99 -23.23 -1.17
C SER A 112 6.94 -23.23 -2.38
N GLY A 113 6.59 -23.99 -3.43
CA GLY A 113 7.35 -24.07 -4.67
C GLY A 113 7.12 -22.94 -5.67
N THR A 114 6.22 -21.99 -5.41
CA THR A 114 5.99 -20.82 -6.28
C THR A 114 7.25 -19.95 -6.39
N LYS A 115 7.59 -19.43 -7.57
CA LYS A 115 8.89 -18.78 -7.77
C LYS A 115 8.91 -17.34 -7.28
N THR A 116 7.82 -16.60 -7.48
CA THR A 116 7.70 -15.17 -7.15
C THR A 116 6.50 -14.89 -6.26
N SER A 117 6.50 -13.74 -5.57
CA SER A 117 5.31 -13.34 -4.79
C SER A 117 4.10 -13.05 -5.68
N LYS A 118 4.31 -12.55 -6.90
CA LYS A 118 3.25 -12.30 -7.88
C LYS A 118 2.58 -13.60 -8.34
N GLU A 119 3.36 -14.63 -8.66
CA GLU A 119 2.82 -15.95 -9.01
C GLU A 119 2.01 -16.56 -7.87
N LEU A 120 2.53 -16.48 -6.65
CA LEU A 120 1.86 -16.95 -5.44
C LEU A 120 0.53 -16.23 -5.21
N TRP A 121 0.56 -14.89 -5.21
CA TRP A 121 -0.62 -14.06 -5.00
C TRP A 121 -1.69 -14.35 -6.05
N GLY A 122 -1.32 -14.39 -7.33
CA GLY A 122 -2.25 -14.69 -8.42
C GLY A 122 -2.81 -16.12 -8.37
N ALA A 123 -2.03 -17.10 -7.91
CA ALA A 123 -2.51 -18.47 -7.73
C ALA A 123 -3.55 -18.59 -6.62
N LEU A 124 -3.36 -17.87 -5.51
CA LEU A 124 -4.33 -17.79 -4.41
C LEU A 124 -5.61 -17.11 -4.89
N GLU A 125 -5.51 -15.98 -5.59
CA GLU A 125 -6.66 -15.27 -6.14
C GLU A 125 -7.48 -16.14 -7.10
N ARG A 126 -6.84 -16.82 -8.04
CA ARG A 126 -7.55 -17.68 -9.01
C ARG A 126 -8.33 -18.81 -8.33
N LYS A 127 -7.77 -19.40 -7.27
CA LYS A 127 -8.39 -20.54 -6.60
C LYS A 127 -9.52 -20.12 -5.67
N TYR A 128 -9.27 -19.12 -4.82
CA TYR A 128 -10.17 -18.83 -3.69
C TYR A 128 -11.14 -17.67 -3.93
N LYS A 129 -10.89 -16.80 -4.93
CA LYS A 129 -11.82 -15.69 -5.25
C LYS A 129 -13.15 -16.17 -5.81
N THR A 130 -13.17 -17.31 -6.50
CA THR A 130 -14.37 -17.94 -7.07
C THR A 130 -15.12 -18.82 -6.06
N GLU A 131 -14.39 -19.50 -5.17
CA GLU A 131 -14.96 -20.36 -4.12
C GLU A 131 -15.77 -19.56 -3.08
N ASP A 132 -15.30 -18.37 -2.68
CA ASP A 132 -15.98 -17.51 -1.70
C ASP A 132 -17.35 -17.02 -2.23
N VAL A 133 -17.46 -16.75 -3.54
CA VAL A 133 -18.74 -16.37 -4.19
C VAL A 133 -19.75 -17.53 -4.18
N GLY A 134 -19.27 -18.77 -4.16
CA GLY A 134 -20.12 -19.96 -4.03
C GLY A 134 -20.64 -20.14 -2.62
N ILE A 135 -19.76 -20.06 -1.62
CA ILE A 135 -20.08 -20.30 -0.19
C ILE A 135 -20.93 -19.15 0.39
N GLU A 136 -20.66 -17.89 0.00
CA GLU A 136 -21.41 -16.71 0.42
C GLU A 136 -22.89 -16.79 -0.04
N LYS A 137 -23.15 -17.34 -1.25
CA LYS A 137 -24.52 -17.54 -1.77
C LYS A 137 -25.36 -18.53 -0.96
N PHE A 138 -24.74 -19.46 -0.22
CA PHE A 138 -25.47 -20.40 0.63
C PHE A 138 -25.70 -19.88 2.06
N LEU A 139 -24.94 -18.87 2.50
CA LEU A 139 -25.05 -18.29 3.83
C LEU A 139 -25.95 -17.04 3.88
N VAL A 140 -26.20 -16.39 2.74
CA VAL A 140 -27.16 -15.26 2.61
C VAL A 140 -28.61 -15.77 2.51
N ALA A 141 -28.99 -16.67 3.42
CA ALA A 141 -30.36 -17.15 3.59
C ALA A 141 -30.72 -17.20 5.08
N ARG A 142 -30.32 -16.19 5.86
CA ARG A 142 -30.88 -15.99 7.20
C ARG A 142 -30.62 -14.58 7.74
N PHE A 143 -31.45 -13.63 7.34
CA PHE A 143 -31.78 -12.51 8.22
C PHE A 143 -33.27 -12.19 8.05
N PRO A 144 -34.09 -12.22 9.12
CA PRO A 144 -35.46 -11.70 9.11
C PRO A 144 -35.48 -10.18 9.01
#